data_AF-A0AAW2CX30-F1
#
_entry.id   AF-A0AAW2CX30-F1
#
_cell.length_a   1.000
_cell.length_b   1.000
_cell.length_c   1.000
_cell.angle_alpha   90.00
_cell.angle_beta   90.00
_cell.angle_gamma   90.00
#
_symmetry.space_group_name_H-M   'P 1'
#
loop_
_entity.id
_entity.type
_entity.pdbx_description
1 polymer ?
#
loop_
_entity_poly.entity_id
_entity_poly.type
_entity_poly.pdbx_seq_one_letter_code
_entity_poly.pdbx_strand_id
1 'polypeptide(L)' 'MVRARVGHFVEAQILKAIGVNYIDESEAIALVDEDNFINKNKFRCPFFCGYENLGEALSRVREGAAMTAEVVFCV' A
#
# COMPACT_ATOMS: atom_id res chain seq x y z
N MET A 1 5.14 -7.73 -8.35
CA MET A 1 4.38 -6.72 -7.60
C MET A 1 2.93 -6.88 -7.98
N VAL A 2 2.02 -6.95 -7.01
CA VAL A 2 0.57 -7.01 -7.29
C VAL A 2 -0.10 -5.86 -6.57
N ARG A 3 -1.05 -5.24 -7.25
CA ARG A 3 -1.78 -4.08 -6.73
C ARG A 3 -2.93 -4.53 -5.82
N ALA A 4 -3.14 -3.80 -4.75
CA ALA A 4 -4.28 -3.92 -3.85
C ALA A 4 -4.97 -2.55 -3.76
N ARG A 5 -6.29 -2.56 -3.56
CA ARG A 5 -7.06 -1.34 -3.34
C ARG A 5 -6.73 -0.72 -1.98
N VAL A 6 -6.73 0.61 -1.93
CA VAL A 6 -6.51 1.39 -0.71
C VAL A 6 -7.54 1.01 0.36
N GLY A 7 -7.06 0.70 1.56
CA GLY A 7 -7.89 0.33 2.71
C GLY A 7 -8.43 -1.10 2.72
N HIS A 8 -8.31 -1.86 1.62
CA HIS A 8 -8.88 -3.20 1.52
C HIS A 8 -7.95 -4.29 2.10
N PHE A 9 -7.84 -4.33 3.43
CA PHE A 9 -6.92 -5.24 4.13
C PHE A 9 -7.15 -6.73 3.85
N VAL A 10 -8.38 -7.15 3.50
CA VAL A 10 -8.69 -8.56 3.15
C VAL A 10 -8.02 -8.97 1.83
N GLU A 11 -7.90 -8.04 0.89
CA GLU A 11 -7.27 -8.29 -0.42
C GLU A 11 -5.77 -8.46 -0.22
N ALA A 12 -5.16 -7.62 0.62
CA ALA A 12 -3.78 -7.80 1.06
C ALA A 12 -3.55 -9.12 1.82
N GLN A 13 -4.52 -9.62 2.59
CA GLN A 13 -4.42 -10.94 3.24
C GLN A 13 -4.43 -12.09 2.22
N ILE A 14 -5.29 -12.01 1.21
CA ILE A 14 -5.35 -13.00 0.12
C ILE A 14 -4.03 -12.98 -0.66
N LEU A 15 -3.54 -11.80 -1.04
CA LEU A 15 -2.26 -11.64 -1.73
C LEU A 15 -1.09 -12.18 -0.89
N LYS A 16 -1.07 -11.90 0.41
CA LYS A 16 -0.10 -12.51 1.34
C LYS A 16 -0.18 -14.04 1.34
N ALA A 17 -1.38 -14.62 1.31
CA ALA A 17 -1.55 -16.07 1.28
C ALA A 17 -1.08 -16.71 -0.04
N ILE A 18 -1.20 -15.99 -1.16
CA ILE A 18 -0.69 -16.41 -2.47
C ILE A 18 0.85 -16.37 -2.51
N GLY A 19 1.49 -15.61 -1.61
CA GLY A 19 2.94 -15.54 -1.48
C GLY A 19 3.59 -14.54 -2.44
N VAL A 20 2.90 -13.45 -2.79
CA VAL A 20 3.52 -12.37 -3.57
C VAL A 20 4.65 -11.68 -2.79
N ASN A 21 5.69 -11.31 -3.53
CA ASN A 21 6.88 -10.67 -2.98
C ASN A 21 6.63 -9.23 -2.51
N TYR A 22 5.75 -8.49 -3.19
CA TYR A 22 5.44 -7.08 -2.92
C TYR A 22 3.98 -6.78 -3.23
N ILE A 23 3.34 -6.05 -2.31
CA ILE A 23 1.98 -5.53 -2.45
C ILE A 23 2.07 -4.02 -2.67
N ASP A 24 1.42 -3.53 -3.72
CA ASP A 24 1.33 -2.11 -4.05
C ASP A 24 -0.07 -1.61 -3.68
N GLU A 25 -0.16 -0.80 -2.62
CA GLU A 25 -1.42 -0.15 -2.25
C GLU A 25 -1.51 1.16 -3.04
N SER A 26 -2.27 1.11 -4.13
CA SER A 26 -2.27 2.16 -5.15
C SER A 26 -3.66 2.78 -5.32
N GLU A 27 -3.70 4.10 -5.37
CA GLU A 27 -4.88 4.91 -5.70
C GLU A 27 -5.26 4.87 -7.19
N ALA A 28 -4.44 4.22 -8.03
CA ALA A 28 -4.77 3.94 -9.42
C ALA A 28 -5.96 2.98 -9.57
N ILE A 29 -6.33 2.26 -8.50
CA ILE A 29 -7.50 1.38 -8.45
C ILE A 29 -8.55 2.02 -7.54
N ALA A 30 -9.84 1.78 -7.83
CA ALA A 30 -10.96 2.27 -7.04
C ALA A 30 -10.74 2.12 -5.52
N LEU A 31 -10.89 3.24 -4.80
CA LEU A 31 -10.77 3.32 -3.36
C LEU A 31 -11.88 2.52 -2.69
N VAL A 32 -11.53 1.79 -1.63
CA VAL A 32 -12.50 1.07 -0.78
C VAL A 32 -12.72 1.81 0.53
N ASP A 33 -11.65 2.43 1.05
CA ASP A 33 -11.68 3.30 2.20
C ASP A 33 -10.99 4.61 1.78
N GLU A 34 -11.68 5.74 1.93
CA GLU A 34 -11.16 7.07 1.56
C GLU A 34 -10.35 7.70 2.70
N ASP A 35 -10.57 7.25 3.95
CA ASP A 35 -9.99 7.87 5.14
C ASP A 35 -8.76 7.10 5.66
N ASN A 36 -8.70 5.78 5.43
CA ASN A 36 -7.68 4.93 6.05
C ASN A 36 -6.94 4.02 5.07
N PHE A 37 -5.62 3.99 5.24
CA PHE A 37 -4.72 3.04 4.59
C PHE A 37 -4.59 1.75 5.40
N ILE A 38 -4.17 0.68 4.73
CA ILE A 38 -3.94 -0.60 5.39
C ILE A 38 -2.83 -0.45 6.46
N ASN A 39 -3.05 -1.04 7.63
CA ASN A 39 -2.00 -1.14 8.64
C ASN A 39 -0.97 -2.22 8.25
N LYS A 40 0.10 -1.81 7.58
CA LYS A 40 1.11 -2.67 6.93
C LYS A 40 2.00 -3.39 7.95
N ASN A 41 2.15 -2.84 9.15
CA ASN A 41 2.91 -3.46 10.25
C ASN A 41 2.37 -4.84 10.68
N LYS A 42 1.09 -5.16 10.38
CA LYS A 42 0.49 -6.48 10.66
C LYS A 42 0.84 -7.53 9.60
N PHE A 43 1.50 -7.14 8.52
CA PHE A 43 1.85 -8.00 7.41
C PHE A 43 3.35 -8.28 7.40
N ARG A 44 3.69 -9.49 6.94
CA ARG A 44 5.09 -9.90 6.74
C ARG A 44 5.57 -9.57 5.33
N CYS A 45 4.64 -9.41 4.39
CA CYS A 45 4.93 -8.97 3.04
C CYS A 45 5.24 -7.47 3.03
N PRO A 46 6.27 -7.01 2.30
CA PRO A 46 6.56 -5.60 2.15
C PRO A 46 5.50 -4.90 1.29
N PHE A 47 5.20 -3.66 1.66
CA PHE A 47 4.27 -2.79 0.95
C PHE A 47 4.99 -1.64 0.24
N PHE A 48 4.48 -1.34 -0.94
CA PHE A 48 4.79 -0.15 -1.71
C PHE A 48 3.60 0.82 -1.64
N CYS A 49 3.87 2.11 -1.44
CA CYS A 49 2.84 3.15 -1.48
C CYS A 49 3.31 4.39 -2.24
N GLY A 50 2.37 4.97 -2.99
CA GLY A 50 2.48 6.32 -3.54
C GLY A 50 2.40 7.40 -2.46
N TYR A 51 3.04 8.54 -2.73
CA TYR A 51 2.87 9.79 -1.98
C TYR A 51 3.01 11.00 -2.92
N GLU A 52 2.27 12.08 -2.64
CA GLU A 52 2.42 13.36 -3.35
C GLU A 52 3.24 14.36 -2.54
N ASN A 53 3.16 14.27 -1.21
CA ASN A 53 3.82 15.20 -0.29
C ASN A 53 4.67 14.47 0.76
N LEU A 54 5.67 15.17 1.32
CA LEU A 54 6.53 14.60 2.38
C LEU A 54 5.73 14.14 3.61
N GLY A 55 4.66 14.86 3.97
CA GLY A 55 3.80 14.49 5.09
C GLY A 55 3.08 13.15 4.87
N GLU A 56 2.64 12.88 3.63
CA GLU A 56 2.06 11.60 3.25
C GLU A 56 3.12 10.51 3.25
N ALA A 57 4.30 10.76 2.69
CA ALA A 57 5.40 9.81 2.69
C ALA A 57 5.72 9.33 4.12
N LEU A 58 5.85 10.28 5.06
CA LEU A 58 6.10 9.98 6.48
C LEU A 58 4.93 9.21 7.12
N SER A 59 3.69 9.54 6.76
CA SER A 59 2.50 8.81 7.24
C SER A 59 2.47 7.37 6.73
N ARG A 60 2.81 7.14 5.46
CA ARG A 60 2.90 5.79 4.86
C ARG A 60 4.02 4.97 5.50
N VAL A 61 5.16 5.58 5.82
CA VAL A 61 6.24 4.93 6.58
C VAL A 61 5.76 4.58 8.00
N ARG A 62 5.02 5.48 8.67
CA ARG A 62 4.45 5.21 10.00
C ARG A 62 3.48 4.02 9.99
N GLU A 63 2.70 3.87 8.92
CA GLU A 63 1.80 2.72 8.72
C GLU A 63 2.53 1.40 8.43
N GLY A 64 3.82 1.45 8.08
CA GLY A 64 4.67 0.29 7.82
C GLY A 64 4.99 0.04 6.36
N ALA A 65 4.93 1.05 5.49
CA ALA A 65 5.38 0.91 4.10
C ALA A 65 6.89 0.63 4.06
N ALA A 66 7.29 -0.42 3.36
CA ALA A 66 8.70 -0.80 3.21
C ALA A 66 9.39 0.03 2.14
N MET A 67 8.61 0.52 1.17
CA MET A 67 9.08 1.39 0.10
C MET A 67 8.00 2.41 -0.22
N THR A 68 8.41 3.65 -0.46
CA THR A 68 7.52 4.74 -0.86
C THR A 68 8.11 5.39 -2.11
N ALA A 69 7.26 5.72 -3.08
CA ALA A 69 7.67 6.48 -4.27
C ALA A 69 6.67 7.57 -4.56
N GLU A 70 7.17 8.62 -5.19
CA GLU A 70 6.31 9.70 -5.69
C GLU A 70 5.34 9.14 -6.73
N VAL A 71 4.06 9.54 -6.68
CA VAL A 71 2.98 8.98 -7.54
C VAL A 71 3.28 9.12 -9.05
N VAL A 72 4.24 9.97 -9.42
CA VAL A 72 4.76 10.19 -10.77
C VAL A 72 5.21 8.89 -11.49
N PHE A 73 5.58 7.83 -10.76
CA PHE A 73 6.11 6.58 -11.32
C PHE A 73 5.11 5.41 -11.42
N CYS A 74 3.81 5.61 -11.19
CA CYS A 74 2.83 4.50 -11.18
C CYS A 74 2.19 4.16 -12.55
N VAL A 75 2.77 4.61 -13.67
CA VAL A 75 2.38 4.23 -15.05
C VAL A 75 3.31 3.15 -15.59
#